data_AF-A0A392P724-F1
#
_entry.id   AF-A0A392P724-F1
#
_cell.length_a   1.000
_cell.length_b   1.000
_cell.length_c   1.000
_cell.angle_alpha   90.00
_cell.angle_beta   90.00
_cell.angle_gamma   90.00
#
_symmetry.space_group_name_H-M   'P 1'
#
loop_
_entity.id
_entity.type
_entity.pdbx_description
1 polymer ?
#
loop_
_entity_poly.entity_id
_entity_poly.type
_entity_poly.pdbx_seq_one_letter_code
_entity_poly.pdbx_strand_id
1 'polypeptide(L)' 'MLIMQETTPPEQSLYARLVVRDEAIDAIDQFLEYRPTMKFTINGKHVWARKFIRKFSSPSEVGTSRVFP' A
#
# COMPACT_ATOMS: atom_id res chain seq x y z
N MET A 1 -6.08 -12.57 0.25
CA MET A 1 -6.17 -12.51 1.72
C MET A 1 -6.29 -11.06 2.16
N LEU A 2 -7.30 -10.73 2.96
CA LEU A 2 -7.48 -9.40 3.57
C LEU A 2 -6.85 -9.40 4.97
N ILE A 3 -6.06 -8.37 5.29
CA ILE A 3 -5.38 -8.22 6.58
C ILE A 3 -5.61 -6.80 7.08
N MET A 4 -6.27 -6.66 8.23
CA MET A 4 -6.46 -5.35 8.88
C MET A 4 -5.21 -4.96 9.68
N GLN A 5 -5.05 -3.67 9.96
CA GLN A 5 -4.09 -3.21 10.97
C GLN A 5 -4.42 -3.86 12.32
N GLU A 6 -3.42 -4.45 12.96
CA GLU A 6 -3.53 -4.94 14.33
C GLU A 6 -3.66 -3.77 15.31
N THR A 7 -4.66 -3.81 16.18
CA THR A 7 -4.95 -2.76 17.17
C THR A 7 -5.37 -3.38 18.50
N THR A 8 -5.14 -2.66 19.60
CA THR A 8 -5.67 -3.03 20.92
C THR A 8 -6.97 -2.29 21.18
N PRO A 9 -8.00 -2.92 21.79
CA PRO A 9 -9.21 -2.21 22.16
C PRO A 9 -8.90 -1.00 23.06
N PRO A 10 -9.55 0.16 22.86
CA PRO A 10 -10.72 0.41 21.98
C PRO A 10 -10.37 0.91 20.56
N GLU A 11 -9.12 0.79 20.11
CA GLU A 11 -8.65 1.44 18.89
C GLU A 11 -9.16 0.74 17.61
N GLN A 12 -9.55 1.54 16.61
CA GLN A 12 -9.98 1.08 15.30
C GLN A 12 -8.81 0.99 14.31
N SER A 13 -8.74 -0.08 13.52
CA SER A 13 -7.81 -0.22 12.40
C SER A 13 -7.96 0.92 11.38
N LEU A 14 -6.85 1.59 11.04
CA LEU A 14 -6.85 2.73 10.12
C LEU A 14 -6.66 2.33 8.66
N TYR A 15 -6.12 1.14 8.41
CA TYR A 15 -5.90 0.62 7.07
C TYR A 15 -6.08 -0.90 6.99
N ALA A 16 -6.19 -1.38 5.75
CA ALA A 16 -6.21 -2.79 5.41
C ALA A 16 -5.23 -3.08 4.27
N ARG A 17 -4.75 -4.32 4.20
CA ARG A 17 -3.89 -4.82 3.12
C ARG A 17 -4.63 -5.97 2.43
N LEU A 18 -4.74 -5.89 1.11
CA LEU A 18 -5.22 -6.99 0.28
C LEU A 18 -4.02 -7.65 -0.41
N VAL A 19 -3.77 -8.91 -0.10
CA VAL A 19 -2.74 -9.73 -0.76
C VAL A 19 -3.43 -10.61 -1.79
N VAL A 20 -3.09 -10.43 -3.05
CA VAL A 20 -3.57 -11.25 -4.18
C VAL A 20 -2.42 -12.08 -4.74
N ARG A 21 -2.77 -13.16 -5.45
CA ARG A 21 -1.79 -13.88 -6.27
C ARG A 21 -1.51 -13.12 -7.56
N ASP A 22 -0.39 -13.43 -8.20
CA ASP A 22 0.07 -12.75 -9.41
C ASP A 22 -0.95 -12.85 -10.55
N GLU A 23 -1.70 -13.96 -10.63
CA GLU A 23 -2.76 -14.15 -11.64
C GLU A 23 -3.88 -13.10 -11.57
N ALA A 24 -4.05 -12.41 -10.43
CA ALA A 24 -5.07 -11.40 -10.22
C ALA A 24 -4.52 -9.96 -10.27
N ILE A 25 -3.25 -9.78 -10.65
CA ILE A 25 -2.62 -8.45 -10.65
C ILE A 25 -3.29 -7.49 -11.64
N ASP A 26 -3.70 -7.99 -12.81
CA ASP A 26 -4.38 -7.19 -13.84
C ASP A 26 -5.71 -6.64 -13.36
N ALA A 27 -6.44 -7.39 -12.52
CA ALA A 27 -7.68 -6.93 -11.90
C ALA A 27 -7.42 -5.79 -10.91
N ILE A 28 -6.31 -5.85 -10.16
CA ILE A 28 -5.91 -4.76 -9.25
C ILE A 28 -5.48 -3.53 -10.03
N ASP A 29 -4.76 -3.71 -11.14
CA ASP A 29 -4.34 -2.60 -11.99
C ASP A 29 -5.54 -1.91 -12.65
N GLN A 30 -6.51 -2.68 -13.17
CA GLN A 30 -7.77 -2.12 -13.66
C GLN A 30 -8.55 -1.39 -12.56
N PHE A 31 -8.67 -1.98 -11.37
CA PHE A 31 -9.34 -1.35 -10.23
C PHE A 31 -8.69 -0.03 -9.81
N LEU A 32 -7.37 0.10 -9.96
CA LEU A 32 -6.61 1.31 -9.68
C LEU A 32 -6.50 2.25 -10.88
N GLU A 33 -7.21 2.01 -11.99
CA GLU A 33 -7.10 2.75 -13.25
C GLU A 33 -5.63 2.86 -13.73
N TYR A 34 -4.84 1.81 -13.50
CA TYR A 34 -3.41 1.74 -13.77
C TYR A 34 -2.58 2.82 -13.08
N ARG A 35 -3.09 3.42 -12.00
CA ARG A 35 -2.40 4.41 -11.17
C ARG A 35 -1.76 3.75 -9.95
N PRO A 36 -0.61 4.23 -9.48
CA PRO A 36 0.04 3.68 -8.29
C PRO A 36 -0.78 3.90 -7.00
N THR A 37 -1.58 4.97 -6.98
CA THR A 37 -2.40 5.39 -5.85
C THR A 37 -3.70 6.02 -6.39
N MET A 38 -4.84 5.72 -5.74
CA MET A 38 -6.14 6.28 -6.12
C MET A 38 -6.99 6.60 -4.89
N LYS A 39 -7.78 7.67 -4.98
CA LYS A 39 -8.73 8.10 -3.94
C LYS A 39 -10.13 7.61 -4.29
N PHE A 40 -10.76 6.95 -3.35
CA PHE A 40 -12.13 6.46 -3.44
C PHE A 40 -13.02 7.18 -2.43
N THR A 41 -14.32 7.18 -2.71
CA THR A 41 -15.34 7.56 -1.75
C THR A 41 -16.19 6.33 -1.46
N ILE A 42 -16.09 5.78 -0.25
CA ILE A 42 -16.79 4.56 0.18
C ILE A 42 -17.68 4.94 1.35
N ASN A 43 -19.00 4.78 1.22
CA ASN A 43 -19.99 5.18 2.24
C ASN A 43 -19.80 6.63 2.71
N GLY A 44 -19.50 7.55 1.78
CA GLY A 44 -19.22 8.96 2.08
C GLY A 44 -17.85 9.23 2.71
N LYS A 45 -17.02 8.21 2.99
CA LYS A 45 -15.66 8.37 3.53
C LYS A 45 -14.63 8.37 2.41
N HIS A 46 -13.62 9.22 2.53
CA HIS A 46 -12.50 9.24 1.61
C HIS A 46 -11.43 8.23 2.02
N VAL A 47 -11.10 7.32 1.10
CA VAL A 47 -10.11 6.27 1.32
C VAL A 47 -9.06 6.34 0.21
N TRP A 48 -7.80 6.17 0.57
CA TRP A 48 -6.71 6.01 -0.39
C TRP A 48 -6.35 4.54 -0.52
N ALA A 49 -6.26 4.05 -1.75
CA ALA A 49 -5.68 2.74 -2.06
C ALA A 49 -4.39 2.94 -2.84
N ARG A 50 -3.41 2.05 -2.61
CA ARG A 50 -2.12 2.07 -3.31
C ARG A 50 -1.65 0.67 -3.61
N LYS A 51 -1.07 0.46 -4.81
CA LYS A 51 -0.36 -0.77 -5.13
C LYS A 51 0.98 -0.77 -4.42
N PHE A 52 1.30 -1.82 -3.67
CA PHE A 52 2.62 -1.96 -3.08
C PHE A 52 3.61 -2.46 -4.13
N ILE A 53 4.64 -1.68 -4.41
CA ILE A 53 5.75 -2.07 -5.27
C ILE A 53 6.95 -2.34 -4.38
N ARG A 54 7.43 -3.58 -4.36
CA ARG A 54 8.69 -3.92 -3.69
C ARG A 54 9.81 -3.14 -4.35
N LYS A 55 10.47 -2.25 -3.61
CA LYS A 55 11.73 -1.67 -4.05
C LYS A 55 12.80 -2.74 -3.86
N PHE A 56 13.32 -3.29 -4.95
CA PHE A 56 14.55 -4.05 -4.88
C PHE A 56 15.68 -3.05 -4.65
N SER A 57 16.31 -3.09 -3.47
CA SER A 57 17.61 -2.44 -3.31
C SER A 57 18.59 -3.18 -4.21
N SER A 58 18.94 -2.61 -5.36
CA SER A 58 20.19 -2.99 -6.01
C SER A 58 21.32 -2.79 -4.99
N PRO A 59 22.32 -3.67 -4.88
CA PRO A 59 23.40 -3.54 -3.89
C PRO A 59 24.30 -2.29 -4.04
N SER A 60 23.96 -1.37 -4.94
CA SER A 60 24.83 -0.31 -5.44
C SER A 60 24.58 1.09 -4.86
N GLU A 61 23.74 1.26 -3.84
CA GLU A 61 23.66 2.54 -3.10
C GLU A 61 24.17 2.38 -1.65
N VAL A 62 25.37 1.83 -1.52
CA VAL A 62 26.25 2.17 -0.40
C VAL A 62 26.92 3.50 -0.77
N GLY A 63 26.38 4.61 -0.28
CA GLY A 63 27.06 5.90 -0.40
C GLY A 63 26.13 7.11 -0.33
N THR A 64 25.81 7.54 0.88
CA THR A 64 26.21 8.85 1.43
C THR A 64 25.36 9.10 2.67
N SER A 65 25.94 8.86 3.85
CA SER A 65 25.41 9.35 5.12
C SER A 65 25.13 10.85 5.00
N ARG A 66 23.86 11.25 5.14
CA ARG A 66 23.53 12.62 5.54
C ARG A 66 23.23 12.59 7.02
N VAL A 67 24.26 12.92 7.80
CA VAL A 67 24.10 13.38 9.19
C VAL A 67 23.30 14.67 9.10
N PHE A 68 22.16 14.73 9.78
CA PHE A 68 21.42 15.97 9.97
C PHE A 68 21.84 16.58 11.32
N PRO A 69 22.06 17.91 11.39
CA PRO A 69 22.40 18.61 12.63
C PRO A 69 21.25 18.64 13.63
#